data_AF-A0A848Y489-F1
#
_entry.id   AF-A0A848Y489-F1
#
_cell.length_a   1.000
_cell.length_b   1.000
_cell.length_c   1.000
_cell.angle_alpha   90.00
_cell.angle_beta   90.00
_cell.angle_gamma   90.00
#
_symmetry.space_group_name_H-M   'P 1'
#
loop_
_entity.id
_entity.type
_entity.pdbx_description
1 polymer ?
#
loop_
_entity_poly.entity_id
_entity_poly.type
_entity_poly.pdbx_seq_one_letter_code
_entity_poly.pdbx_strand_id
1 'polypeptide(L)'
;QQLCALLDARFPDRAPHADLITFVADRPGHDRRYAMDIGKIQRELGWAPRETLETGLAKTVDWYVAHSDWLTALAAEKGLEAWWAENYAERLSG
;
A
#
# COMPACT_ATOMS: atom_id res chain seq x y z
N GLN A 1 -9.89 -0.60 -4.99
CA GLN A 1 -10.33 -1.15 -6.28
C GLN A 1 -9.14 -1.44 -7.21
N GLN A 2 -8.31 -0.46 -7.61
CA GLN A 2 -7.16 -0.70 -8.51
C GLN A 2 -6.16 -1.76 -7.99
N LEU A 3 -5.76 -1.72 -6.71
CA LEU A 3 -4.86 -2.73 -6.12
C LEU A 3 -5.46 -4.15 -6.18
N CYS A 4 -6.71 -4.32 -5.76
CA CYS A 4 -7.40 -5.61 -5.80
C CYS A 4 -7.44 -6.15 -7.24
N ALA A 5 -7.81 -5.32 -8.22
CA ALA A 5 -7.82 -5.72 -9.63
C ALA A 5 -6.44 -6.13 -10.14
N LEU A 6 -5.38 -5.42 -9.74
CA LEU A 6 -4.00 -5.79 -10.08
C LEU A 6 -3.61 -7.15 -9.50
N LEU A 7 -4.03 -7.44 -8.26
CA LEU A 7 -3.78 -8.72 -7.59
C LEU A 7 -4.63 -9.85 -8.17
N ASP A 8 -5.91 -9.61 -8.47
CA ASP A 8 -6.80 -10.57 -9.12
C ASP A 8 -6.26 -10.99 -10.50
N ALA A 9 -5.72 -10.04 -11.27
CA ALA A 9 -5.12 -10.34 -12.57
C ALA A 9 -3.84 -11.20 -12.46
N ARG A 10 -3.07 -11.06 -11.37
CA ARG A 10 -1.81 -11.79 -11.15
C ARG A 10 -2.02 -13.13 -10.46
N PHE A 11 -3.02 -13.21 -9.59
CA PHE A 11 -3.34 -14.36 -8.75
C PHE A 11 -4.83 -14.68 -8.84
N PRO A 12 -5.32 -15.12 -10.02
CA PRO A 12 -6.75 -15.31 -10.27
C PRO A 12 -7.36 -16.39 -9.37
N ASP A 13 -6.58 -17.40 -8.97
CA ASP A 13 -7.04 -18.47 -8.07
C ASP A 13 -7.34 -17.99 -6.64
N ARG A 14 -6.91 -16.77 -6.29
CA ARG A 14 -7.13 -16.15 -4.97
C ARG A 14 -8.10 -14.97 -5.03
N ALA A 15 -8.70 -14.74 -6.20
CA ALA A 15 -9.68 -13.69 -6.39
C ALA A 15 -11.04 -14.06 -5.75
N PRO A 16 -11.88 -13.06 -5.39
CA PRO A 16 -11.60 -11.63 -5.48
C PRO A 16 -10.87 -11.11 -4.23
N HIS A 17 -9.75 -10.42 -4.41
CA HIS A 17 -8.99 -9.81 -3.30
C HIS A 17 -9.76 -8.68 -2.61
N ALA A 18 -10.84 -8.18 -3.21
CA ALA A 18 -11.73 -7.21 -2.58
C ALA A 18 -12.41 -7.78 -1.32
N ASP A 19 -12.62 -9.10 -1.25
CA ASP A 19 -13.26 -9.76 -0.10
C ASP A 19 -12.35 -9.79 1.13
N LEU A 20 -11.05 -9.50 0.96
CA LEU A 20 -10.07 -9.41 2.05
C LEU A 20 -10.09 -8.03 2.75
N ILE A 21 -10.92 -7.09 2.29
CA ILE A 21 -11.00 -5.74 2.88
C ILE A 21 -11.83 -5.80 4.16
N THR A 22 -11.18 -5.46 5.29
CA THR A 22 -11.84 -5.26 6.59
C THR A 22 -11.76 -3.80 7.00
N PHE A 23 -12.91 -3.18 7.28
CA PHE A 23 -12.95 -1.84 7.87
C PHE A 23 -12.70 -1.94 9.37
N VAL A 24 -11.87 -1.05 9.89
CA VAL A 24 -11.50 -0.99 11.31
C VAL A 24 -11.74 0.41 11.86
N ALA A 25 -11.65 0.57 13.18
CA ALA A 25 -11.72 1.87 13.82
C ALA A 25 -10.72 2.87 13.19
N ASP A 26 -11.20 4.07 12.88
CA ASP A 26 -10.40 5.10 12.23
C ASP A 26 -9.27 5.62 13.13
N ARG A 27 -8.21 6.17 12.52
CA ARG A 27 -7.08 6.71 13.27
C ARG A 27 -7.52 7.98 14.04
N PRO A 28 -7.19 8.11 15.35
CA PRO A 28 -7.38 9.36 16.07
C PRO A 28 -6.69 10.53 15.35
N GLY A 29 -7.44 11.60 15.07
CA GLY A 29 -6.92 12.77 14.35
C GLY A 29 -6.57 12.50 12.88
N HIS A 30 -7.36 11.69 12.17
CA HIS A 30 -7.14 11.42 10.74
C HIS A 30 -7.34 12.68 9.88
N ASP A 31 -6.23 13.27 9.44
CA ASP A 31 -6.23 14.30 8.38
C ASP A 31 -6.74 13.69 7.06
N ARG A 32 -7.92 14.14 6.62
CA ARG A 32 -8.65 13.50 5.51
C ARG A 32 -8.10 13.81 4.13
N ARG A 33 -7.30 14.86 3.98
CA ARG A 33 -6.83 15.32 2.67
C ARG A 33 -5.46 15.98 2.76
N TYR A 34 -4.50 15.37 2.09
CA TYR A 34 -3.27 16.03 1.68
C TYR A 34 -3.30 16.26 0.17
N ALA A 35 -2.86 17.43 -0.26
CA ALA A 35 -2.67 17.77 -1.66
C ALA A 35 -1.47 18.71 -1.78
N MET A 36 -0.69 18.52 -2.84
CA MET A 36 0.51 19.30 -3.10
C MET A 36 0.43 19.90 -4.50
N ASP A 37 0.76 21.19 -4.63
CA ASP A 37 0.98 21.85 -5.91
C ASP A 37 2.46 21.73 -6.30
N ILE A 38 2.73 21.01 -7.40
CA ILE A 38 4.07 20.79 -7.95
C ILE A 38 4.42 21.79 -9.07
N GLY A 39 3.58 22.81 -9.30
CA GLY A 39 3.74 23.74 -10.41
C GLY A 39 5.03 24.54 -10.35
N LYS A 40 5.55 24.85 -9.15
CA LYS A 40 6.83 25.57 -9.00
C LYS A 40 8.00 24.76 -9.56
N ILE A 41 8.15 23.51 -9.12
CA ILE A 41 9.25 22.65 -9.54
C ILE A 41 9.16 22.29 -11.04
N GLN A 42 7.93 22.16 -11.57
CA GLN A 42 7.68 21.99 -12.99
C GLN A 42 8.18 23.19 -13.81
N ARG A 43 7.83 24.42 -13.41
CA ARG A 43 8.22 25.62 -14.16
C ARG A 43 9.69 25.98 -14.04
N GLU A 44 10.25 25.88 -12.83
CA GLU A 44 11.61 26.37 -12.56
C GLU A 44 12.69 25.35 -12.91
N LEU A 45 12.40 24.05 -12.75
CA LEU A 45 13.39 22.98 -12.96
C LEU A 45 13.01 22.02 -14.10
N GLY A 46 11.83 22.17 -14.71
CA GLY A 46 11.36 21.26 -15.75
C GLY A 46 11.05 19.84 -15.24
N TRP A 47 10.97 19.64 -13.92
CA TRP A 47 10.70 18.33 -13.35
C TRP A 47 9.25 17.92 -13.57
N ALA A 48 9.02 16.67 -13.95
CA ALA A 48 7.69 16.07 -14.01
C ALA A 48 7.73 14.62 -13.52
N PRO A 49 6.63 14.09 -12.93
CA PRO A 49 6.57 12.68 -12.57
C PRO A 49 6.68 11.81 -13.83
N ARG A 50 7.44 10.72 -13.72
CA ARG A 50 7.61 9.73 -14.80
C ARG A 50 6.57 8.61 -14.75
N GLU A 51 5.86 8.49 -13.65
CA GLU A 51 4.86 7.44 -13.40
C GLU A 51 3.51 8.09 -13.09
N THR A 52 2.43 7.43 -13.50
CA THR A 52 1.10 7.69 -12.94
C THR A 52 0.90 6.82 -11.70
N LEU A 53 -0.20 7.03 -10.97
CA LEU A 53 -0.54 6.15 -9.85
C LEU A 53 -0.68 4.70 -10.32
N GLU A 54 -1.32 4.48 -11.46
CA GLU A 54 -1.57 3.16 -12.04
C GLU A 54 -0.26 2.45 -12.41
N THR A 55 0.65 3.13 -13.12
CA THR A 55 1.90 2.51 -13.56
C THR A 55 2.85 2.26 -12.40
N GLY A 56 2.92 3.20 -11.45
CA GLY A 56 3.72 3.06 -10.24
C GLY A 56 3.20 1.95 -9.32
N LEU A 57 1.88 1.84 -9.15
CA LEU A 57 1.27 0.80 -8.31
C LEU A 57 1.49 -0.60 -8.90
N ALA A 58 1.32 -0.77 -10.22
CA ALA A 58 1.59 -2.04 -10.89
C ALA A 58 3.05 -2.48 -10.69
N LYS A 59 4.01 -1.58 -10.94
CA LYS A 59 5.45 -1.84 -10.72
C LYS A 59 5.76 -2.18 -9.27
N THR A 60 5.11 -1.50 -8.33
CA THR A 60 5.25 -1.79 -6.89
C THR A 60 4.80 -3.22 -6.58
N VAL A 61 3.60 -3.62 -7.02
CA VAL A 61 3.09 -4.98 -6.81
C VAL A 61 4.03 -6.01 -7.41
N ASP A 62 4.45 -5.82 -8.66
CA ASP A 62 5.37 -6.73 -9.35
C ASP A 62 6.70 -6.86 -8.62
N TRP A 63 7.23 -5.75 -8.09
CA TRP A 63 8.47 -5.76 -7.33
C TRP A 63 8.34 -6.58 -6.05
N TYR A 64 7.29 -6.38 -5.24
CA TYR A 64 7.11 -7.14 -4.00
C TYR A 64 6.92 -8.64 -4.26
N VAL A 65 6.18 -9.00 -5.31
CA VAL A 65 6.01 -10.41 -5.70
C VAL A 65 7.34 -11.04 -6.12
N ALA A 66 8.16 -10.32 -6.89
CA ALA A 66 9.46 -10.81 -7.35
C ALA A 66 10.54 -10.89 -6.24
N HIS A 67 10.34 -10.22 -5.11
CA HIS A 67 11.33 -10.11 -4.03
C HIS A 67 10.79 -10.65 -2.70
N SER A 68 10.09 -11.79 -2.73
CA SER A 68 9.52 -12.42 -1.53
C SER A 68 10.57 -12.71 -0.45
N ASP A 69 11.78 -13.11 -0.84
CA ASP A 69 12.86 -13.43 0.10
C ASP A 69 13.30 -12.21 0.92
N TRP A 70 13.33 -11.04 0.27
CA TRP A 70 13.60 -9.77 0.95
C TRP A 70 12.51 -9.46 1.98
N LEU A 71 11.24 -9.68 1.61
CA LEU A 71 10.11 -9.48 2.52
C LEU A 71 10.15 -10.46 3.70
N THR A 72 10.47 -11.73 3.46
CA THR A 72 10.61 -12.74 4.51
C THR A 72 11.74 -12.39 5.48
N ALA A 73 12.89 -11.92 4.98
CA ALA A 73 14.00 -11.49 5.82
C ALA A 73 13.60 -10.30 6.70
N LEU A 74 12.90 -9.30 6.14
CA LEU A 74 12.43 -8.13 6.89
C LEU A 74 11.36 -8.52 7.93
N ALA A 75 10.44 -9.41 7.58
CA ALA A 75 9.39 -9.87 8.49
C ALA A 75 9.96 -10.65 9.70
N ALA A 76 11.16 -11.25 9.55
CA ALA A 76 11.87 -11.91 10.63
C ALA A 76 12.60 -10.92 11.58
N GLU A 77 12.67 -9.63 11.25
CA GLU A 77 13.21 -8.61 12.15
C GLU A 77 12.30 -8.39 13.36
N LYS A 78 12.91 -8.10 14.51
CA LYS A 78 12.18 -7.98 15.78
C LYS A 78 11.30 -6.73 15.79
N GLY A 79 10.00 -6.92 16.01
CA GLY A 79 9.07 -5.85 16.39
C GLY A 79 7.86 -5.68 15.47
N LEU A 80 7.87 -6.25 14.26
CA LEU A 80 6.73 -6.15 13.35
C LEU A 80 5.47 -6.82 13.92
N GLU A 81 5.60 -8.06 14.41
CA GLU A 81 4.47 -8.78 15.01
C GLU A 81 3.92 -8.09 16.27
N ALA A 82 4.81 -7.60 17.14
CA ALA A 82 4.42 -6.92 18.36
C ALA A 82 3.68 -5.60 18.06
N TRP A 83 4.22 -4.80 17.13
CA TRP A 83 3.57 -3.57 16.68
C TRP A 83 2.23 -3.84 15.99
N TRP A 84 2.15 -4.90 15.18
CA TRP A 84 0.91 -5.30 14.52
C TRP A 84 -0.18 -5.63 15.55
N ALA A 85 0.16 -6.41 16.57
CA ALA A 85 -0.76 -6.72 17.65
C ALA A 85 -1.22 -5.46 18.39
N GLU A 86 -0.30 -4.58 18.77
CA GLU A 86 -0.62 -3.33 19.47
C GLU A 86 -1.58 -2.43 18.67
N ASN A 87 -1.36 -2.28 17.35
CA ASN A 87 -2.13 -1.34 16.55
C ASN A 87 -3.43 -1.90 15.96
N TYR A 88 -3.53 -3.22 15.76
CA TYR A 88 -4.64 -3.82 15.02
C TYR A 88 -5.44 -4.86 15.81
N ALA A 89 -4.89 -5.51 16.85
CA ALA A 89 -5.61 -6.59 17.54
C ALA A 89 -6.96 -6.13 18.11
N GLU A 90 -6.97 -5.00 18.84
CA GLU A 90 -8.22 -4.45 19.38
C GLU A 90 -9.13 -3.90 18.27
N ARG A 91 -8.55 -3.27 17.23
CA ARG A 91 -9.32 -2.68 16.12
C ARG A 91 -10.00 -3.70 15.21
N LEU A 92 -9.55 -4.96 15.23
CA LEU A 92 -10.14 -6.08 14.49
C LEU A 92 -11.17 -6.87 15.32
N SER A 93 -11.31 -6.57 16.62
CA SER A 93 -12.18 -7.30 17.54
C SER A 93 -13.58 -6.68 17.73
N GLY A 94 -13.82 -5.51 17.12
CA GLY A 94 -15.12 -4.81 17.10
C GLY A 94 -15.74 -4.82 15.72
#